data_AF-F5LR47-F1
#
_entry.id   AF-F5LR47-F1
#
_cell.length_a   1.000
_cell.length_b   1.000
_cell.length_c   1.000
_cell.angle_alpha   90.00
_cell.angle_beta   90.00
_cell.angle_gamma   90.00
#
_symmetry.space_group_name_H-M   'P 1'
#
loop_
_entity.id
_entity.type
_entity.pdbx_description
1 polymer ?
#
loop_
_entity_poly.entity_id
_entity_poly.type
_entity_poly.pdbx_seq_one_letter_code
_entity_poly.pdbx_strand_id
1 'polypeptide(L)'
;MMDSVGAHNGQVIHIRGTDHFNYTDLQFYTPMLKYTGMTGSINGYRGADIVNSYVLDFFTKHLKEKGGQLLDDAPHPQYPEIEFQKATLAAE
;
A
#
# COMPACT_ATOMS: atom_id res chain seq x y z
N MET A 1 13.89 -10.21 6.13
CA MET A 1 13.12 -8.95 6.26
C MET A 1 11.64 -9.27 6.40
N MET A 2 11.02 -9.95 5.43
CA MET A 2 9.64 -10.43 5.49
C MET A 2 9.33 -11.27 6.74
N ASP A 3 10.24 -12.16 7.14
CA ASP A 3 10.05 -13.04 8.30
C ASP A 3 9.94 -12.27 9.62
N SER A 4 10.71 -11.19 9.78
CA SER A 4 10.64 -10.31 10.95
C SER A 4 9.34 -9.49 10.96
N VAL A 5 8.82 -9.11 9.78
CA VAL A 5 7.53 -8.43 9.68
C VAL A 5 6.41 -9.36 10.16
N GLY A 6 6.39 -10.61 9.68
CA GLY A 6 5.41 -11.61 10.13
C GLY A 6 5.51 -11.92 11.63
N ALA A 7 6.73 -12.03 12.17
CA ALA A 7 6.97 -12.29 13.59
C ALA A 7 6.46 -11.20 14.54
N HIS A 8 6.22 -9.98 14.03
CA HIS A 8 5.69 -8.84 14.79
C HIS A 8 4.28 -8.43 14.35
N ASN A 9 3.52 -9.35 13.74
CA ASN A 9 2.17 -9.09 13.22
C ASN A 9 2.12 -7.91 12.23
N GLY A 10 3.22 -7.60 11.56
CA GLY A 10 3.26 -6.63 10.49
C GLY A 10 2.79 -7.24 9.17
N GLN A 11 2.42 -6.38 8.24
CA GLN A 11 2.06 -6.74 6.87
C GLN A 11 2.88 -5.91 5.89
N VAL A 12 3.20 -6.48 4.74
CA VAL A 12 3.78 -5.74 3.61
C VAL A 12 2.79 -5.71 2.48
N ILE A 13 2.49 -4.50 2.03
CA ILE A 13 1.54 -4.23 0.95
C ILE A 13 2.30 -3.58 -0.20
N HIS A 14 2.13 -4.13 -1.40
CA HIS A 14 2.62 -3.56 -2.64
C HIS A 14 1.45 -2.95 -3.41
N ILE A 15 1.64 -1.74 -3.94
CA ILE A 15 0.67 -1.07 -4.79
C ILE A 15 1.20 -1.15 -6.23
N ARG A 16 0.53 -1.93 -7.07
CA ARG A 16 0.95 -2.12 -8.46
C ARG A 16 0.96 -0.79 -9.21
N GLY A 17 2.09 -0.49 -9.86
CA GLY A 17 2.27 0.70 -10.68
C GLY A 17 2.69 1.96 -9.90
N THR A 18 2.98 1.86 -8.60
CA THR A 18 3.66 2.93 -7.86
C THR A 18 5.18 2.77 -7.88
N ASP A 19 5.89 3.90 -7.90
CA ASP A 19 7.31 4.01 -7.54
C ASP A 19 7.49 4.91 -6.32
N HIS A 20 8.74 5.15 -5.91
CA HIS A 20 9.11 5.83 -4.67
C HIS A 20 8.37 7.15 -4.43
N PHE A 21 8.23 8.00 -5.45
CA PHE A 21 7.57 9.31 -5.28
C PHE A 21 6.04 9.28 -5.41
N ASN A 22 5.41 8.12 -5.64
CA ASN A 22 3.94 7.99 -5.50
C ASN A 22 3.46 7.97 -4.05
N TYR A 23 4.37 7.96 -3.07
CA TYR A 23 4.05 8.09 -1.65
C TYR A 23 4.23 9.52 -1.13
N THR A 24 4.43 10.48 -2.03
CA THR A 24 4.54 11.91 -1.72
C THR A 24 3.64 12.73 -2.64
N ASP A 25 3.57 14.04 -2.42
CA ASP A 25 2.79 14.95 -3.26
C ASP A 25 3.42 15.24 -4.62
N LEU A 26 4.63 14.71 -4.90
CA LEU A 26 5.33 14.97 -6.16
C LEU A 26 4.50 14.52 -7.37
N GLN A 27 3.73 13.44 -7.24
CA GLN A 27 2.86 12.90 -8.30
C GLN A 27 1.75 13.85 -8.77
N PHE A 28 1.47 14.94 -8.04
CA PHE A 28 0.44 15.92 -8.41
C PHE A 28 0.97 17.09 -9.25
N TYR A 29 2.28 17.29 -9.31
CA TYR A 29 2.86 18.44 -10.04
C TYR A 29 2.61 18.33 -11.54
N THR A 30 2.80 17.14 -12.12
CA THR A 30 2.45 16.88 -13.52
C THR A 30 2.38 15.38 -13.82
N PRO A 31 1.40 14.92 -14.64
CA PRO A 31 1.33 13.53 -15.10
C PRO A 31 2.55 13.08 -15.92
N MET A 32 3.41 14.01 -16.37
CA MET A 32 4.61 13.69 -17.14
C MET A 32 5.75 13.10 -16.30
N LEU A 33 5.69 13.21 -14.97
CA LEU A 33 6.71 12.65 -14.06
C LEU A 33 6.87 11.13 -14.19
N LYS A 34 5.84 10.43 -14.65
CA LYS A 34 5.93 8.98 -14.94
C LYS A 34 6.94 8.63 -16.04
N TYR A 35 7.28 9.59 -16.90
CA TYR A 35 8.26 9.38 -17.97
C TYR A 35 9.70 9.63 -17.52
N THR A 36 9.91 10.21 -16.33
CA THR A 36 11.25 10.42 -15.77
C THR A 36 11.70 9.27 -14.87
N GLY A 37 10.80 8.33 -14.54
CA GLY A 37 11.04 7.25 -13.58
C GLY A 37 10.94 7.70 -12.11
N MET A 38 10.56 8.95 -11.85
CA MET A 38 10.35 9.43 -10.47
C MET A 38 9.06 8.84 -9.88
N THR A 39 7.99 8.82 -10.68
CA THR A 39 6.72 8.18 -10.32
C THR A 39 6.46 6.99 -11.23
N GLY A 40 5.67 6.03 -10.77
CA GLY A 40 5.27 4.86 -11.52
C GLY A 40 4.13 5.16 -12.50
N SER A 41 3.61 4.10 -13.12
CA SER A 41 2.59 4.18 -14.18
C SER A 41 1.18 4.51 -13.68
N ILE A 42 0.92 4.40 -12.37
CA ILE A 42 -0.40 4.68 -11.78
C ILE A 42 -0.77 6.16 -11.93
N ASN A 43 -2.07 6.45 -12.03
CA ASN A 43 -2.56 7.82 -11.92
C ASN A 43 -2.27 8.36 -10.50
N GLY A 44 -1.70 9.56 -10.40
CA GLY A 44 -1.28 10.12 -9.10
C GLY A 44 -2.40 10.28 -8.07
N TYR A 45 -3.59 10.72 -8.50
CA TYR A 45 -4.75 10.80 -7.61
C TYR A 45 -5.22 9.42 -7.14
N ARG A 46 -5.14 8.42 -8.02
CA ARG A 46 -5.46 7.04 -7.67
C ARG A 46 -4.47 6.44 -6.68
N GLY A 47 -3.17 6.65 -6.89
CA GLY A 47 -2.13 6.21 -5.95
C GLY A 47 -2.32 6.84 -4.56
N ALA A 48 -2.58 8.14 -4.51
CA ALA A 48 -2.83 8.85 -3.26
C ALA A 48 -4.12 8.41 -2.55
N ASP A 49 -5.20 8.15 -3.29
CA ASP A 49 -6.46 7.61 -2.76
C ASP A 49 -6.23 6.25 -2.07
N ILE A 50 -5.49 5.35 -2.72
CA ILE A 50 -5.13 4.04 -2.15
C ILE A 50 -4.30 4.22 -0.87
N VAL A 51 -3.21 5.00 -0.94
CA VAL A 51 -2.32 5.23 0.21
C VAL A 51 -3.10 5.81 1.39
N ASN A 52 -3.89 6.86 1.17
CA ASN A 52 -4.66 7.51 2.23
C ASN A 52 -5.70 6.56 2.85
N SER A 53 -6.37 5.75 2.03
CA SER A 53 -7.37 4.79 2.50
C SER A 53 -6.76 3.70 3.39
N TYR A 54 -5.65 3.12 2.96
CA TYR A 54 -4.96 2.08 3.73
C TYR A 54 -4.31 2.61 5.01
N VAL A 55 -3.70 3.80 4.97
CA VAL A 55 -3.12 4.45 6.16
C VAL A 55 -4.23 4.82 7.15
N LEU A 56 -5.35 5.35 6.67
CA LEU A 56 -6.49 5.67 7.53
C LEU A 56 -7.07 4.42 8.18
N ASP A 57 -7.22 3.33 7.42
CA ASP A 57 -7.77 2.08 7.94
C ASP A 57 -6.83 1.43 8.96
N PHE A 58 -5.51 1.50 8.74
CA PHE A 58 -4.49 1.10 9.72
C PHE A 58 -4.63 1.85 11.05
N PHE A 59 -4.65 3.18 11.01
CA PHE A 59 -4.80 3.96 12.24
C PHE A 59 -6.18 3.76 12.88
N THR A 60 -7.23 3.55 12.08
CA THR A 60 -8.57 3.27 12.60
C THR A 60 -8.60 1.93 13.35
N LYS A 61 -8.00 0.88 12.77
CA LYS A 61 -7.84 -0.44 13.41
C LYS A 61 -7.09 -0.35 14.74
N HIS A 62 -5.94 0.32 14.76
CA HIS A 62 -5.03 0.27 15.91
C HIS A 62 -5.26 1.35 16.98
N LEU A 63 -5.76 2.53 16.61
CA LEU A 63 -5.98 3.64 17.56
C LEU A 63 -7.43 3.75 18.02
N LYS A 64 -8.39 3.18 17.28
CA LYS A 64 -9.82 3.22 17.61
C LYS A 64 -10.42 1.83 17.83
N GLU A 65 -9.62 0.78 17.73
CA GLU A 65 -10.01 -0.63 17.93
C GLU A 65 -11.25 -1.04 17.10
N LYS A 66 -11.38 -0.48 15.89
CA LYS A 66 -12.49 -0.74 14.96
C LYS A 66 -12.04 -0.62 13.51
N GLY A 67 -12.82 -1.17 12.57
CA GLY A 67 -12.45 -1.14 11.15
C GLY A 67 -11.32 -2.12 10.81
N GLY A 68 -10.49 -1.80 9.81
CA GLY A 68 -9.38 -2.64 9.40
C GLY A 68 -9.69 -3.60 8.26
N GLN A 69 -10.84 -3.45 7.59
CA GLN A 69 -11.28 -4.36 6.53
C GLN A 69 -10.35 -4.36 5.31
N LEU A 70 -9.64 -3.25 5.05
CA LEU A 70 -8.67 -3.19 3.96
C LEU A 70 -7.38 -3.96 4.29
N LEU A 71 -7.17 -4.33 5.55
CA LEU A 71 -5.97 -5.03 6.03
C LEU A 71 -6.17 -6.56 6.17
N ASP A 72 -7.33 -7.09 5.82
CA ASP A 72 -7.69 -8.51 6.05
C ASP A 72 -7.03 -9.50 5.07
N ASP A 73 -5.85 -9.16 4.50
CA ASP A 73 -5.06 -9.99 3.57
C ASP A 73 -5.89 -10.60 2.44
N ALA A 74 -6.86 -9.82 1.93
CA ALA A 74 -7.83 -10.23 0.93
C ALA A 74 -7.92 -9.18 -0.19
N PRO A 75 -8.09 -9.60 -1.46
CA PRO A 75 -8.33 -8.68 -2.56
C PRO A 75 -9.59 -7.83 -2.32
N HIS A 76 -9.46 -6.51 -2.45
CA HIS A 76 -10.59 -5.60 -2.31
C HIS A 76 -11.02 -5.09 -3.70
N PRO A 77 -12.30 -5.24 -4.12
CA PRO A 77 -12.74 -4.84 -5.46
C PRO A 77 -12.51 -3.36 -5.79
N GLN A 78 -12.56 -2.49 -4.77
CA GLN A 78 -12.26 -1.06 -4.93
C GLN A 78 -10.78 -0.79 -5.15
N TYR A 79 -9.86 -1.69 -4.78
CA TYR A 79 -8.41 -1.51 -4.83
C TYR A 79 -7.69 -2.71 -5.49
N PRO A 80 -7.95 -2.99 -6.78
CA PRO A 80 -7.33 -4.10 -7.52
C PRO A 80 -5.82 -3.93 -7.77
N GLU A 81 -5.22 -2.81 -7.37
CA GLU A 81 -3.78 -2.55 -7.42
C GLU A 81 -3.05 -3.13 -6.21
N ILE A 82 -3.76 -3.54 -5.15
CA ILE A 82 -3.18 -4.01 -3.90
C ILE A 82 -2.76 -5.47 -4.00
N GLU A 83 -1.50 -5.71 -3.66
CA GLU A 83 -0.89 -7.04 -3.57
C GLU A 83 -0.28 -7.21 -2.18
N PHE A 84 -0.79 -8.16 -1.41
CA PHE A 84 -0.21 -8.52 -0.13
C PHE A 84 1.00 -9.43 -0.34
N GLN A 85 2.14 -9.04 0.22
CA GLN A 85 3.33 -9.87 0.21
C GLN A 85 3.30 -10.80 1.41
N LYS A 86 3.28 -12.11 1.15
CA LYS A 86 3.32 -13.12 2.21
C LYS A 86 4.70 -13.14 2.84
N ALA A 87 4.74 -13.09 4.18
CA ALA A 87 5.90 -13.56 4.90
C ALA A 87 6.01 -15.08 4.66
N THR A 88 7.14 -15.54 4.13
CA THR A 88 7.41 -16.97 4.04
C THR A 88 7.67 -17.46 5.46
N LEU A 89 6.66 -18.00 6.14
CA LEU A 89 6.91 -18.77 7.35
C LEU A 89 7.67 -20.02 6.92
N ALA A 90 8.95 -20.12 7.29
CA ALA A 90 9.64 -21.39 7.30
C ALA A 90 8.84 -22.30 8.24
N ALA A 91 8.27 -23.38 7.70
CA ALA A 91 7.67 -24.42 8.49
C ALA A 91 8.78 -25.03 9.38
N GLU A 92 8.62 -24.91 10.70
CA GLU A 92 9.27 -25.80 11.66
C GLU A 92 8.41 -27.06 11.87
#